data_AF-A0A5N7MAU6-F1
#
_entry.id   AF-A0A5N7MAU6-F1
#
_cell.length_a   1.000
_cell.length_b   1.000
_cell.length_c   1.000
_cell.angle_alpha   90.00
_cell.angle_beta   90.00
_cell.angle_gamma   90.00
#
_symmetry.space_group_name_H-M   'P 1'
#
loop_
_entity.id
_entity.type
_entity.pdbx_description
1 polymer ?
#
loop_
_entity_poly.entity_id
_entity_poly.type
_entity_poly.pdbx_seq_one_letter_code
_entity_poly.pdbx_strand_id
1 'polypeptide(L)'
;MQIEVLEETNPPGADDVTEGLRAHMIEQTGDLARVPLTLLIRDEDHQVRGGIRGTVVLCWLQVDHFWVDESLRGQGYGSRLLRLAEDAAQKHGAIGAQLTTSTFQAIGFYQKQGYAEIGRLKDRPPGHDRVWMAKRWA
;
A
#
# COMPACT_ATOMS: atom_id res chain seq x y z
N MET A 1 3.70 -25.55 26.54
CA MET A 1 3.84 -24.52 25.48
C MET A 1 4.83 -23.48 26.00
N GLN A 2 5.75 -23.03 25.16
CA GLN A 2 6.74 -22.01 25.47
C GLN A 2 6.53 -20.82 24.53
N ILE A 3 6.81 -19.60 24.99
CA ILE A 3 6.74 -18.37 24.19
C ILE A 3 8.17 -17.85 24.05
N GLU A 4 8.55 -17.51 22.82
CA GLU A 4 9.87 -16.97 22.47
C GLU A 4 9.72 -15.54 21.96
N VAL A 5 10.73 -14.71 22.20
CA VAL A 5 10.81 -13.32 21.72
C VAL A 5 12.06 -13.21 20.85
N LEU A 6 11.86 -12.90 19.57
CA LEU A 6 12.92 -12.80 18.56
C LEU A 6 12.84 -11.40 17.92
N GLU A 7 13.96 -10.67 17.88
CA GLU A 7 14.01 -9.25 17.46
C GLU A 7 14.69 -9.05 16.09
N GLU A 8 14.69 -10.09 15.26
CA GLU A 8 15.27 -10.07 13.92
C GLU A 8 14.23 -9.69 12.85
N THR A 9 14.66 -9.19 11.69
CA THR A 9 13.72 -8.79 10.60
C THR A 9 12.90 -9.94 10.05
N ASN A 10 13.45 -11.16 10.05
CA ASN A 10 12.78 -12.38 9.59
C ASN A 10 13.31 -13.62 10.33
N PRO A 11 12.95 -13.81 11.61
CA PRO A 11 13.44 -14.93 12.41
C PRO A 11 12.87 -16.27 11.90
N PRO A 12 13.51 -17.40 12.24
CA PRO A 12 12.93 -18.73 12.01
C PRO A 12 11.49 -18.80 12.55
N GLY A 13 10.57 -19.32 11.74
CA GLY A 13 9.15 -19.44 12.09
C GLY A 13 8.28 -18.21 11.78
N ALA A 14 8.85 -17.06 11.36
CA ALA A 14 8.05 -15.90 10.94
C ALA A 14 7.11 -16.22 9.75
N ASP A 15 7.59 -17.03 8.81
CA ASP A 15 6.79 -17.51 7.68
C ASP A 15 5.67 -18.47 8.13
N ASP A 16 5.91 -19.30 9.16
CA ASP A 16 4.89 -20.22 9.69
C ASP A 16 3.71 -19.45 10.32
N VAL A 17 3.99 -18.35 11.02
CA VAL A 17 2.96 -17.44 11.55
C VAL A 17 2.14 -16.83 10.40
N THR A 18 2.83 -16.39 9.35
CA THR A 18 2.19 -15.77 8.17
C THR A 18 1.32 -16.78 7.43
N GLU A 19 1.80 -18.01 7.23
CA GLU A 19 1.07 -19.06 6.54
C GLU A 19 -0.12 -19.57 7.37
N GLY A 20 0.02 -19.69 8.69
CA GLY A 20 -1.08 -20.05 9.58
C GLY A 20 -2.24 -19.05 9.49
N LEU A 21 -1.93 -17.74 9.49
CA LEU A 21 -2.93 -16.70 9.27
C LEU A 21 -3.53 -16.77 7.86
N ARG A 22 -2.71 -17.03 6.83
CA ARG A 22 -3.17 -17.15 5.45
C ARG A 22 -4.15 -18.32 5.27
N ALA A 23 -3.85 -19.47 5.86
CA ALA A 23 -4.72 -20.65 5.82
C ALA A 23 -6.07 -20.36 6.49
N HIS A 24 -6.05 -19.72 7.66
CA HIS A 24 -7.28 -19.31 8.34
C HIS A 24 -8.08 -18.29 7.52
N MET A 25 -7.40 -17.32 6.90
CA MET A 25 -8.03 -16.34 6.02
C MET A 25 -8.73 -17.01 4.83
N ILE A 26 -8.09 -17.98 4.17
CA ILE A 26 -8.71 -18.74 3.08
C ILE A 26 -9.95 -19.49 3.55
N GLU A 27 -9.91 -20.10 4.74
CA GLU A 27 -11.06 -20.80 5.32
C GLU A 27 -12.25 -19.84 5.53
N GLN A 28 -12.01 -18.60 5.96
CA GLN A 28 -13.05 -17.62 6.25
C GLN A 28 -13.55 -16.83 5.03
N THR A 29 -12.68 -16.52 4.08
CA THR A 29 -13.00 -15.60 2.96
C THR A 29 -13.01 -16.27 1.59
N GLY A 30 -12.68 -17.57 1.53
CA GLY A 30 -12.34 -18.25 0.29
C GLY A 30 -10.93 -17.87 -0.20
N ASP A 31 -10.50 -18.54 -1.27
CA ASP A 31 -9.19 -18.31 -1.88
C ASP A 31 -9.20 -17.05 -2.76
N LEU A 32 -9.18 -15.89 -2.10
CA LEU A 32 -8.99 -14.60 -2.77
C LEU A 32 -7.51 -14.39 -3.04
N ALA A 33 -7.14 -14.44 -4.33
CA ALA A 33 -5.76 -14.30 -4.76
C ALA A 33 -5.09 -13.04 -4.22
N ARG A 34 -3.89 -13.21 -3.66
CA ARG A 34 -3.01 -12.11 -3.25
C ARG A 34 -2.08 -11.76 -4.40
N VAL A 35 -2.28 -10.61 -5.03
CA VAL A 35 -1.53 -10.21 -6.24
C VAL A 35 -0.59 -9.03 -5.93
N PRO A 36 0.74 -9.23 -5.91
CA PRO A 36 1.68 -8.14 -5.74
C PRO A 36 1.63 -7.21 -6.97
N LEU A 37 1.71 -5.91 -6.74
CA LEU A 37 1.65 -4.88 -7.78
C LEU A 37 2.82 -3.90 -7.60
N THR A 38 3.64 -3.76 -8.64
CA THR A 38 4.75 -2.79 -8.66
C THR A 38 4.75 -2.02 -9.97
N LEU A 39 4.71 -0.70 -9.90
CA LEU A 39 4.84 0.21 -11.04
C LEU A 39 6.07 1.08 -10.82
N LEU A 40 6.87 1.28 -11.86
CA LEU A 40 8.12 2.04 -11.79
C LEU A 40 8.17 3.11 -12.87
N ILE A 41 8.70 4.27 -12.51
CA ILE A 41 9.21 5.25 -13.46
C ILE A 41 10.70 4.98 -13.60
N ARG A 42 11.16 4.79 -14.83
CA ARG A 42 12.58 4.69 -15.15
C ARG A 42 12.98 5.80 -16.12
N ASP A 43 14.16 6.35 -15.92
CA ASP A 43 14.78 7.24 -16.91
C ASP A 43 15.48 6.43 -18.01
N GLU A 44 16.15 7.14 -18.92
CA GLU A 44 16.85 6.58 -20.08
C GLU A 44 18.00 5.65 -19.68
N ASP A 45 18.59 5.88 -18.49
CA ASP A 45 19.66 5.05 -17.91
C ASP A 45 19.12 3.87 -17.08
N HIS A 46 17.83 3.58 -17.20
CA HIS A 46 17.09 2.54 -16.46
C HIS A 46 17.04 2.73 -14.94
N GLN A 47 17.41 3.89 -14.40
CA GLN A 47 17.36 4.18 -12.97
C GLN A 47 15.93 4.44 -12.51
N VAL A 48 15.57 3.97 -11.31
CA VAL A 48 14.22 4.17 -10.76
C VAL A 48 14.09 5.61 -10.23
N ARG A 49 13.16 6.37 -10.82
CA ARG A 49 12.85 7.76 -10.44
C ARG A 49 11.50 7.93 -9.75
N GLY A 50 10.83 6.83 -9.46
CA GLY A 50 9.54 6.81 -8.79
C GLY A 50 8.86 5.47 -8.94
N GLY A 51 7.81 5.25 -8.16
CA GLY A 51 7.01 4.04 -8.28
C GLY A 51 6.01 3.84 -7.16
N ILE A 52 5.15 2.85 -7.36
CA ILE A 52 4.19 2.33 -6.39
C ILE A 52 4.49 0.87 -6.16
N ARG A 53 4.51 0.46 -4.88
CA ARG A 53 4.48 -0.94 -4.46
C ARG A 53 3.24 -1.16 -3.60
N GLY A 54 2.50 -2.19 -3.92
CA GLY A 54 1.30 -2.58 -3.19
C GLY A 54 0.91 -4.02 -3.45
N THR A 55 -0.23 -4.41 -2.90
CA THR A 55 -0.78 -5.75 -3.07
C THR A 55 -2.30 -5.67 -3.19
N VAL A 56 -2.89 -6.37 -4.16
CA VAL A 56 -4.32 -6.66 -4.16
C VAL A 56 -4.57 -7.84 -3.24
N VAL A 57 -5.35 -7.62 -2.19
CA VAL A 57 -5.70 -8.64 -1.18
C VAL A 57 -7.06 -8.32 -0.60
N LEU A 58 -7.88 -9.35 -0.33
CA LEU A 58 -9.26 -9.18 0.16
C LEU A 58 -10.10 -8.22 -0.70
N CYS A 59 -9.95 -8.29 -2.02
CA CYS A 59 -10.62 -7.40 -2.96
C CYS A 59 -10.26 -5.92 -2.80
N TRP A 60 -9.15 -5.55 -2.16
CA TRP A 60 -8.67 -4.17 -2.08
C TRP A 60 -7.21 -4.06 -2.52
N LEU A 61 -6.87 -2.97 -3.22
CA LEU A 61 -5.49 -2.57 -3.39
C LEU A 61 -5.00 -1.94 -2.08
N GLN A 62 -4.00 -2.54 -1.45
CA GLN A 62 -3.23 -1.90 -0.39
C GLN A 62 -1.95 -1.29 -1.00
N VAL A 63 -1.82 0.03 -0.96
CA VAL A 63 -0.57 0.71 -1.35
C VAL A 63 0.35 0.78 -0.13
N ASP A 64 1.49 0.09 -0.22
CA ASP A 64 2.48 0.00 0.85
C ASP A 64 3.51 1.12 0.75
N HIS A 65 3.98 1.40 -0.48
CA HIS A 65 5.00 2.42 -0.75
C HIS A 65 4.65 3.20 -2.00
N PHE A 66 4.84 4.52 -1.93
CA PHE A 66 4.68 5.41 -3.07
C PHE A 66 5.67 6.57 -2.97
N TRP A 67 6.48 6.72 -4.01
CA TRP A 67 7.48 7.77 -4.09
C TRP A 67 7.61 8.27 -5.53
N VAL A 68 7.90 9.57 -5.66
CA VAL A 68 8.28 10.20 -6.91
C VAL A 68 9.48 11.09 -6.60
N ASP A 69 10.53 10.94 -7.39
CA ASP A 69 11.74 11.75 -7.31
C ASP A 69 11.39 13.23 -7.37
N GLU A 70 12.12 14.04 -6.62
CA GLU A 70 11.80 15.46 -6.46
C GLU A 70 11.79 16.21 -7.80
N SER A 71 12.71 15.86 -8.71
CA SER A 71 12.77 16.48 -10.03
C SER A 71 11.52 16.24 -10.89
N LEU A 72 10.74 15.18 -10.60
CA LEU A 72 9.53 14.81 -11.33
C LEU A 72 8.23 15.27 -10.63
N ARG A 73 8.32 15.87 -9.44
CA ARG A 73 7.14 16.35 -8.72
C ARG A 73 6.53 17.55 -9.43
N GLY A 74 5.22 17.72 -9.27
CA GLY A 74 4.46 18.78 -9.94
C GLY A 74 4.16 18.52 -11.43
N GLN A 75 4.74 17.48 -12.03
CA GLN A 75 4.56 17.15 -13.45
C GLN A 75 3.48 16.10 -13.74
N GLY A 76 2.69 15.71 -12.73
CA GLY A 76 1.57 14.76 -12.88
C GLY A 76 1.93 13.27 -12.87
N TYR A 77 3.22 12.92 -12.72
CA TYR A 77 3.65 11.51 -12.63
C TYR A 77 3.00 10.76 -11.46
N GLY A 78 2.85 11.41 -10.30
CA GLY A 78 2.23 10.78 -9.14
C GLY A 78 0.78 10.37 -9.38
N SER A 79 -0.04 11.28 -9.90
CA SER A 79 -1.44 10.97 -10.24
C SER A 79 -1.55 9.89 -11.32
N ARG A 80 -0.62 9.89 -12.29
CA ARG A 80 -0.59 8.86 -13.35
C ARG A 80 -0.24 7.49 -12.78
N LEU A 81 0.79 7.39 -11.93
CA LEU A 81 1.16 6.15 -11.26
C LEU A 81 0.00 5.60 -10.44
N LEU A 82 -0.64 6.43 -9.62
CA LEU A 82 -1.75 6.00 -8.77
C LEU A 82 -2.91 5.47 -9.61
N ARG A 83 -3.30 6.19 -10.67
CA ARG A 83 -4.36 5.75 -11.58
C ARG A 83 -4.04 4.41 -12.24
N LEU A 84 -2.83 4.23 -12.75
CA LEU A 84 -2.42 2.96 -13.36
C LEU A 84 -2.43 1.81 -12.35
N ALA A 85 -2.07 2.08 -11.09
CA ALA A 85 -2.15 1.08 -10.03
C ALA A 85 -3.62 0.72 -9.70
N GLU A 86 -4.52 1.71 -9.63
CA GLU A 86 -5.95 1.50 -9.44
C GLU A 86 -6.58 0.70 -10.59
N ASP A 87 -6.23 1.02 -11.84
CA ASP A 87 -6.72 0.31 -13.04
C ASP A 87 -6.21 -1.14 -13.07
N ALA A 88 -4.94 -1.36 -12.71
CA ALA A 88 -4.38 -2.71 -12.62
C ALA A 88 -5.07 -3.52 -11.50
N ALA A 89 -5.33 -2.91 -10.35
CA ALA A 89 -6.01 -3.57 -9.24
C ALA A 89 -7.45 -3.97 -9.58
N GLN A 90 -8.21 -3.12 -10.29
CA GLN A 90 -9.56 -3.45 -10.75
C GLN A 90 -9.58 -4.70 -11.65
N LYS A 91 -8.56 -4.89 -12.50
CA LYS A 91 -8.41 -6.11 -13.32
C LYS A 91 -8.20 -7.38 -12.49
N HIS A 92 -7.76 -7.24 -11.25
CA HIS A 92 -7.60 -8.33 -10.28
C HIS A 92 -8.79 -8.41 -9.30
N GLY A 93 -9.93 -7.81 -9.63
CA GLY A 93 -11.15 -7.91 -8.83
C GLY A 93 -11.15 -7.03 -7.58
N ALA A 94 -10.25 -6.05 -7.49
CA ALA A 94 -10.32 -5.08 -6.41
C ALA A 94 -11.54 -4.16 -6.57
N ILE A 95 -12.20 -3.85 -5.45
CA ILE A 95 -13.38 -2.97 -5.34
C ILE A 95 -13.03 -1.60 -4.74
N GLY A 96 -11.77 -1.41 -4.36
CA GLY A 96 -11.25 -0.14 -3.88
C GLY A 96 -9.76 -0.21 -3.63
N ALA A 97 -9.20 0.92 -3.21
CA ALA A 97 -7.83 1.08 -2.80
C ALA A 97 -7.74 1.74 -1.43
N GLN A 98 -6.74 1.35 -0.64
CA GLN A 98 -6.43 1.93 0.65
C GLN A 98 -4.93 2.11 0.84
N LEU A 99 -4.58 3.07 1.69
CA LEU A 99 -3.22 3.40 2.00
C LEU A 99 -3.12 4.06 3.36
N THR A 100 -1.89 4.17 3.81
CA THR A 100 -1.55 5.03 4.95
C THR A 100 -0.56 6.08 4.54
N THR A 101 -0.72 7.28 5.07
CA THR A 101 0.20 8.40 4.86
C THR A 101 0.38 9.16 6.18
N SER A 102 1.41 9.99 6.28
CA SER A 102 1.63 10.84 7.46
C SER A 102 1.42 12.31 7.14
N THR A 103 1.20 13.17 8.13
CA THR A 103 0.96 14.62 7.91
C THR A 103 2.16 15.37 7.32
N PHE A 104 3.38 14.84 7.43
CA PHE A 104 4.55 15.34 6.70
C PHE A 104 4.60 14.88 5.23
N GLN A 105 3.68 14.02 4.81
CA GLN A 105 3.53 13.57 3.43
C GLN A 105 2.34 14.27 2.77
N ALA A 106 1.83 13.68 1.68
CA ALA A 106 0.92 14.33 0.76
C ALA A 106 -0.56 13.91 0.98
N ILE A 107 -1.14 14.19 2.16
CA ILE A 107 -2.59 13.95 2.41
C ILE A 107 -3.45 14.63 1.34
N GLY A 108 -3.19 15.90 1.08
CA GLY A 108 -3.92 16.68 0.08
C GLY A 108 -3.76 16.15 -1.36
N PHE A 109 -2.68 15.43 -1.66
CA PHE A 109 -2.54 14.75 -2.96
C PHE A 109 -3.58 13.63 -3.08
N TYR A 110 -3.71 12.74 -2.09
CA TYR A 110 -4.66 11.62 -2.15
C TYR A 110 -6.12 12.09 -2.11
N GLN A 111 -6.43 13.14 -1.35
CA GLN A 111 -7.76 13.77 -1.35
C GLN A 111 -8.16 14.22 -2.76
N LYS A 112 -7.23 14.86 -3.50
CA LYS A 112 -7.47 15.26 -4.91
C LYS A 112 -7.67 14.07 -5.85
N GLN A 113 -7.20 12.88 -5.50
CA GLN A 113 -7.42 11.65 -6.27
C GLN A 113 -8.69 10.88 -5.85
N GLY A 114 -9.47 11.43 -4.91
CA GLY A 114 -10.75 10.87 -4.45
C GLY A 114 -10.64 9.94 -3.24
N TYR A 115 -9.52 9.93 -2.53
CA TYR A 115 -9.41 9.19 -1.27
C TYR A 115 -9.99 10.01 -0.12
N ALA A 116 -10.77 9.35 0.72
CA ALA A 116 -11.27 9.88 1.97
C ALA A 116 -10.42 9.38 3.15
N GLU A 117 -10.28 10.22 4.18
CA GLU A 117 -9.73 9.78 5.47
C GLU A 117 -10.73 8.83 6.15
N ILE A 118 -10.25 7.66 6.58
CA ILE A 118 -11.04 6.65 7.29
C ILE A 118 -10.54 6.39 8.71
N GLY A 119 -9.41 6.99 9.09
CA GLY A 119 -8.85 6.88 10.43
C GLY A 119 -7.60 7.73 10.60
N ARG A 120 -7.30 8.09 11.86
CA ARG A 120 -6.14 8.91 12.22
C ARG A 120 -5.59 8.51 13.58
N LEU A 121 -4.27 8.39 13.66
CA LEU A 121 -3.51 8.23 14.88
C LEU A 121 -2.64 9.47 15.04
N LYS A 122 -2.95 10.24 16.09
CA LYS A 122 -2.25 11.48 16.40
C LYS A 122 -0.86 11.21 16.96
N ASP A 123 0.03 12.16 16.76
CA ASP A 123 1.36 12.21 17.41
C ASP A 123 2.25 10.99 17.11
N ARG A 124 2.22 10.50 15.86
CA ARG A 124 3.05 9.41 15.34
C ARG A 124 3.73 9.78 14.00
N PRO A 125 5.05 10.00 13.99
CA PRO A 125 5.90 10.27 15.16
C PRO A 125 5.46 11.56 15.87
N PRO A 126 5.98 11.86 17.08
CA PRO A 126 5.63 13.09 17.78
C PRO A 126 5.70 14.33 16.89
N GLY A 127 4.64 15.15 16.90
CA GLY A 127 4.46 16.31 16.01
C GLY A 127 3.81 16.03 14.65
N HIS A 128 3.52 14.77 14.33
CA HIS A 128 2.88 14.36 13.08
C HIS A 128 1.74 13.36 13.33
N ASP A 129 0.80 13.21 12.41
CA ASP A 129 -0.22 12.17 12.50
C ASP A 129 -0.01 11.12 11.42
N ARG A 130 -0.39 9.88 11.71
CA ARG A 130 -0.61 8.81 10.73
C ARG A 130 -2.09 8.82 10.34
N VAL A 131 -2.36 8.81 9.04
CA VAL A 131 -3.70 8.87 8.46
C VAL A 131 -3.91 7.65 7.58
N TRP A 132 -5.04 6.96 7.74
CA TRP A 132 -5.52 5.92 6.86
C TRP A 132 -6.50 6.53 5.88
N MET A 133 -6.33 6.20 4.59
CA MET A 133 -7.16 6.74 3.53
C MET A 133 -7.66 5.61 2.63
N ALA A 134 -8.90 5.73 2.16
CA ALA A 134 -9.50 4.76 1.25
C ALA A 134 -10.32 5.43 0.16
N LYS A 135 -10.40 4.75 -0.98
CA LYS A 135 -11.23 5.07 -2.12
C LYS A 135 -11.92 3.79 -2.57
N ARG A 136 -13.24 3.76 -2.45
CA ARG A 136 -14.06 2.67 -3.01
C ARG A 136 -14.49 3.06 -4.42
N TRP A 137 -14.42 2.12 -5.36
CA TRP A 137 -14.98 2.31 -6.70
C TRP A 137 -16.44 1.88 -6.72
N ALA A 138 -17.23 2.49 -7.60
CA ALA A 138 -18.66 2.18 -7.77
C ALA A 138 -18.85 0.86 -8.53
#